data_AF-A0A5E4MVT0-F1
#
_entry.id   AF-A0A5E4MVT0-F1
#
_cell.length_a   1.000
_cell.length_b   1.000
_cell.length_c   1.000
_cell.angle_alpha   90.00
_cell.angle_beta   90.00
_cell.angle_gamma   90.00
#
_symmetry.space_group_name_H-M   'P 1'
#
loop_
_entity.id
_entity.type
_entity.pdbx_description
1 polymer ?
#
loop_
_entity_poly.entity_id
_entity_poly.type
_entity_poly.pdbx_seq_one_letter_code
_entity_poly.pdbx_strand_id
1 'polypeptide(L)'
;MSIIFRYILSGGTPVERFWGFFNPSGHDAKSLSECIKYNLKEVIENHGKLISQSYDGAAVMSGRLSGVQKLIRDEYTNAHFVHCYAHQF
;
A
#
# COMPACT_ATOMS: atom_id res chain seq x y z
N MET A 1 2.59 2.56 -11.75
CA MET A 1 2.53 1.83 -10.47
C MET A 1 1.52 0.70 -10.62
N SER A 2 1.85 -0.54 -10.23
CA SER A 2 0.87 -1.63 -10.14
C SER A 2 0.34 -1.74 -8.72
N ILE A 3 -0.94 -2.08 -8.57
CA ILE A 3 -1.56 -2.37 -7.26
C ILE A 3 -2.05 -3.82 -7.28
N ILE A 4 -1.71 -4.55 -6.22
CA ILE A 4 -2.15 -5.92 -5.97
C ILE A 4 -2.72 -5.94 -4.56
N PHE A 5 -3.93 -6.49 -4.40
CA PHE A 5 -4.52 -6.70 -3.09
C PHE A 5 -4.34 -8.16 -2.67
N ARG A 6 -3.91 -8.37 -1.43
CA ARG A 6 -3.89 -9.66 -0.77
C ARG A 6 -4.85 -9.60 0.42
N TYR A 7 -5.83 -10.51 0.47
CA TYR A 7 -6.84 -10.55 1.52
C TYR A 7 -7.20 -11.99 1.90
N ILE A 8 -7.85 -12.15 3.04
CA ILE A 8 -8.27 -13.45 3.60
C ILE A 8 -9.78 -13.60 3.44
N LEU A 9 -10.23 -14.72 2.88
CA LEU A 9 -11.65 -15.09 2.82
C LEU A 9 -12.13 -15.65 4.17
N SER A 10 -13.45 -15.78 4.35
CA SER A 10 -14.06 -16.33 5.58
C SER A 10 -13.54 -17.71 6.00
N GLY A 11 -13.03 -18.51 5.06
CA GLY A 11 -12.40 -19.81 5.34
C GLY A 11 -10.91 -19.77 5.70
N GLY A 12 -10.32 -18.58 5.87
CA GLY A 12 -8.88 -18.42 6.15
C GLY A 12 -7.98 -18.48 4.91
N THR A 13 -8.56 -18.70 3.73
CA THR A 13 -7.80 -18.80 2.47
C THR A 13 -7.28 -17.43 2.03
N PRO A 14 -5.95 -17.27 1.83
CA PRO A 14 -5.40 -16.06 1.24
C PRO A 14 -5.68 -16.02 -0.26
N VAL A 15 -6.03 -14.82 -0.75
CA VAL A 15 -6.27 -14.55 -2.15
C VAL A 15 -5.48 -13.33 -2.56
N GLU A 16 -4.83 -13.41 -3.71
CA GLU A 16 -4.22 -12.27 -4.38
C GLU A 16 -5.02 -11.88 -5.62
N ARG A 17 -5.20 -10.58 -5.80
CA ARG A 17 -5.89 -9.98 -6.95
C ARG A 17 -5.08 -8.81 -7.48
N PHE A 18 -4.63 -8.94 -8.71
CA PHE A 18 -4.12 -7.80 -9.47
C PHE A 18 -5.27 -6.82 -9.68
N TRP A 19 -5.08 -5.58 -9.22
CA TRP A 19 -6.10 -4.53 -9.33
C TRP A 19 -5.95 -3.77 -10.64
N GLY A 20 -4.72 -3.42 -11.01
CA GLY A 20 -4.45 -2.69 -12.23
C GLY A 20 -3.13 -1.96 -12.25
N PHE A 21 -2.89 -1.29 -13.37
CA PHE A 21 -1.84 -0.29 -13.51
C PHE A 21 -2.44 1.10 -13.37
N PHE A 22 -1.81 1.90 -12.53
CA PHE A 22 -2.19 3.27 -12.26
C PHE A 22 -1.03 4.19 -12.57
N ASN A 23 -1.36 5.39 -13.05
CA ASN A 23 -0.41 6.44 -13.31
C ASN A 23 -0.56 7.53 -12.25
N PRO A 24 0.27 7.53 -11.19
CA PRO A 24 0.33 8.64 -10.24
C PRO A 24 0.66 9.95 -10.96
N SER A 25 0.22 11.07 -10.40
CA SER A 25 0.56 12.42 -10.90
C SER A 25 2.04 12.77 -10.78
N GLY A 26 2.80 12.01 -9.98
CA GLY A 26 4.22 12.20 -9.76
C GLY A 26 4.86 11.01 -9.04
N HIS A 27 6.18 11.09 -8.86
CA HIS A 27 6.99 10.03 -8.24
C HIS A 27 7.43 10.35 -6.79
N ASP A 28 6.90 11.42 -6.20
CA ASP A 28 7.10 11.73 -4.79
C ASP A 28 6.14 10.95 -3.89
N ALA A 29 6.44 10.92 -2.59
CA ALA A 29 5.66 10.14 -1.62
C ALA A 29 4.20 10.58 -1.55
N LYS A 30 3.92 11.88 -1.74
CA LYS A 30 2.57 12.44 -1.69
C LYS A 30 1.74 11.91 -2.85
N SER A 31 2.20 12.15 -4.08
CA SER A 31 1.54 11.73 -5.32
C SER A 31 1.30 10.23 -5.37
N LEU A 32 2.30 9.43 -4.93
CA LEU A 32 2.17 7.98 -4.84
C LEU A 32 1.14 7.56 -3.79
N SER A 33 1.19 8.13 -2.59
CA SER A 33 0.24 7.80 -1.52
C SER A 33 -1.19 8.19 -1.88
N GLU A 34 -1.41 9.33 -2.54
CA GLU A 34 -2.73 9.77 -3.00
C GLU A 34 -3.31 8.80 -4.04
N CYS A 35 -2.49 8.34 -4.98
CA CYS A 35 -2.90 7.34 -5.97
C CYS A 35 -3.28 6.00 -5.32
N ILE A 36 -2.53 5.55 -4.30
CA ILE A 36 -2.86 4.33 -3.54
C ILE A 36 -4.18 4.53 -2.78
N LYS A 37 -4.32 5.63 -2.03
CA LYS A 37 -5.50 5.95 -1.22
C LYS A 37 -6.77 6.03 -2.07
N TYR A 38 -6.68 6.66 -3.24
CA TYR A 38 -7.79 6.72 -4.19
C TYR A 38 -8.30 5.31 -4.54
N ASN A 39 -7.39 4.39 -4.87
CA ASN A 39 -7.75 3.02 -5.21
C ASN A 39 -8.21 2.19 -4.00
N LEU A 40 -7.72 2.47 -2.79
CA LEU A 40 -8.17 1.81 -1.57
C LEU A 40 -9.63 2.15 -1.25
N LYS A 41 -10.08 3.39 -1.50
CA LYS A 41 -11.46 3.83 -1.22
C LYS A 41 -12.51 3.02 -1.99
N GLU A 42 -12.16 2.54 -3.19
CA GLU A 42 -13.04 1.71 -4.02
C GLU A 42 -13.19 0.28 -3.48
N VAL A 43 -12.30 -0.17 -2.59
CA VAL A 43 -12.19 -1.58 -2.17
C VAL A 43 -12.39 -1.76 -0.66
N ILE A 44 -12.03 -0.76 0.15
CA ILE A 44 -12.01 -0.85 1.60
C ILE A 44 -12.89 0.26 2.20
N GLU A 45 -14.09 -0.12 2.60
CA GLU A 45 -15.00 0.76 3.34
C GLU A 45 -14.53 1.02 4.79
N ASN A 46 -13.97 -0.01 5.44
CA ASN A 46 -13.48 0.07 6.82
C ASN A 46 -11.96 0.15 6.84
N HIS A 47 -11.42 1.31 7.20
CA HIS A 47 -9.97 1.57 7.27
C HIS A 47 -9.21 0.57 8.15
N GLY A 48 -9.84 0.02 9.18
CA GLY A 48 -9.24 -0.97 10.07
C GLY A 48 -8.94 -2.33 9.41
N LYS A 49 -9.48 -2.60 8.21
CA LYS A 49 -9.24 -3.83 7.46
C LYS A 49 -7.92 -3.83 6.67
N LEU A 50 -7.30 -2.67 6.45
CA LEU A 50 -5.96 -2.63 5.86
C LEU A 50 -4.92 -2.86 6.96
N ILE A 51 -4.32 -4.05 6.97
CA ILE A 51 -3.40 -4.49 8.02
C ILE A 51 -1.93 -4.52 7.60
N SER A 52 -1.64 -4.42 6.30
CA SER A 52 -0.29 -4.47 5.77
C SER A 52 -0.17 -3.66 4.49
N GLN A 53 1.03 -3.13 4.27
CA GLN A 53 1.44 -2.44 3.06
C GLN A 53 2.87 -2.85 2.72
N SER A 54 3.14 -3.21 1.46
CA SER A 54 4.44 -3.77 1.05
C SER A 54 4.93 -3.22 -0.28
N TYR A 55 6.10 -2.59 -0.27
CA TYR A 55 6.75 -2.00 -1.45
C TYR A 55 8.29 -2.07 -1.32
N ASP A 56 9.02 -1.61 -2.34
CA ASP A 56 10.48 -1.56 -2.34
C ASP A 56 11.07 -0.66 -1.23
N GLY A 57 12.39 -0.80 -1.05
CA GLY A 57 13.16 -0.06 -0.05
C GLY A 57 13.42 1.40 -0.38
N ALA A 58 13.02 1.92 -1.54
CA ALA A 58 13.35 3.28 -1.93
C ALA A 58 12.86 4.28 -0.87
N ALA A 59 13.65 5.30 -0.56
CA ALA A 59 13.36 6.25 0.52
C ALA A 59 11.96 6.91 0.38
N VAL A 60 11.51 7.10 -0.85
CA VAL A 60 10.17 7.62 -1.15
C VAL A 60 9.05 6.68 -0.70
N MET A 61 9.26 5.36 -0.77
CA MET A 61 8.30 4.33 -0.36
C MET A 61 8.45 4.00 1.13
N SER A 62 9.67 3.70 1.55
CA SER A 62 10.04 3.14 2.86
C SER A 62 10.36 4.21 3.92
N GLY A 63 10.36 5.50 3.58
CA GLY A 63 10.69 6.57 4.52
C GLY A 63 9.75 6.63 5.73
N ARG A 64 10.29 6.54 6.95
CA ARG A 64 9.51 6.53 8.21
C ARG A 64 8.86 7.88 8.55
N LEU A 65 9.44 8.99 8.10
CA LEU A 65 8.98 10.35 8.44
C LEU A 65 8.07 10.95 7.38
N SER A 66 8.33 10.66 6.10
CA SER A 66 7.66 11.32 4.97
C SER A 66 7.46 10.40 3.75
N GLY A 67 7.79 9.11 3.86
CA GLY A 67 7.58 8.16 2.76
C GLY A 67 6.13 7.72 2.66
N VAL A 68 5.80 7.02 1.56
CA VAL A 68 4.48 6.43 1.32
C VAL A 68 4.03 5.62 2.54
N GLN A 69 4.94 4.83 3.15
CA GLN A 69 4.57 4.01 4.29
C GLN A 69 3.97 4.80 5.46
N LYS A 70 4.52 5.98 5.74
CA LYS A 70 4.05 6.87 6.79
C LYS A 70 2.71 7.49 6.42
N LEU A 71 2.58 7.99 5.19
CA LEU A 71 1.38 8.66 4.70
C LEU A 71 0.16 7.73 4.62
N ILE A 72 0.37 6.45 4.30
CA ILE A 72 -0.69 5.43 4.36
C ILE A 72 -1.03 5.12 5.81
N ARG A 73 -0.04 4.93 6.69
CA ARG A 73 -0.28 4.58 8.10
C ARG A 73 -0.98 5.69 8.89
N ASP A 74 -0.85 6.94 8.46
CA ASP A 74 -1.56 8.07 9.08
C ASP A 74 -3.08 7.99 8.90
N GLU A 75 -3.56 7.34 7.84
CA GLU A 75 -4.99 7.18 7.53
C GLU A 75 -5.51 5.77 7.80
N TYR A 76 -4.64 4.77 7.62
CA TYR A 76 -4.88 3.36 7.88
C TYR A 76 -3.92 2.89 8.97
N THR A 77 -4.28 3.18 10.23
CA THR A 77 -3.39 2.99 11.39
C THR A 77 -2.90 1.56 11.60
N ASN A 78 -3.67 0.57 11.13
CA ASN A 78 -3.32 -0.85 11.19
C ASN A 78 -2.39 -1.30 10.05
N ALA A 79 -2.15 -0.47 9.03
CA ALA A 79 -1.38 -0.84 7.85
C ALA A 79 0.13 -0.85 8.15
N HIS A 80 0.63 -1.97 8.67
CA HIS A 80 2.05 -2.13 8.96
C HIS A 80 2.89 -2.25 7.68
N PHE A 81 4.01 -1.53 7.64
CA PHE A 81 4.93 -1.62 6.51
C PHE A 81 5.76 -2.90 6.56
N VAL A 82 5.79 -3.60 5.43
CA VAL A 82 6.62 -4.77 5.19
C VAL A 82 7.54 -4.47 4.01
N HIS A 83 8.83 -4.49 4.26
CA HIS A 83 9.83 -4.25 3.22
C HIS A 83 9.80 -5.39 2.17
N CYS A 84 9.76 -5.02 0.90
CA CYS A 84 9.81 -5.99 -0.19
C CYS A 84 11.22 -6.56 -0.35
N TYR A 85 11.38 -7.83 0.00
CA TYR A 85 12.66 -8.55 -0.06
C TYR A 85 13.17 -8.81 -1.48
N ALA A 86 12.38 -8.52 -2.52
CA ALA A 86 12.84 -8.65 -3.91
C ALA A 86 13.96 -7.65 -4.26
N HIS A 87 14.08 -6.55 -3.49
CA HIS A 87 15.11 -5.53 -3.65
C HIS A 87 15.83 -5.32 -2.32
N GLN A 88 16.67 -6.29 -1.95
CA GLN A 88 17.38 -6.31 -0.66
C GLN A 88 18.47 -5.25 -0.49
N PHE A 89 18.83 -4.52 -1.54
CA PHE A 89 19.98 -3.61 -1.59
C PHE A 89 19.55 -2.16 -1.61
#